data_AF-A0A0C9U729-F1
#
_entry.id   AF-A0A0C9U729-F1
#
_cell.length_a   1.000
_cell.length_b   1.000
_cell.length_c   1.000
_cell.angle_alpha   90.00
_cell.angle_beta   90.00
_cell.angle_gamma   90.00
#
_symmetry.space_group_name_H-M   'P 1'
#
loop_
_entity.id
_entity.type
_entity.pdbx_description
1 polymer ?
#
loop_
_entity_poly.entity_id
_entity_poly.type
_entity_poly.pdbx_seq_one_letter_code
_entity_poly.pdbx_strand_id
1 'polypeptide(L)'
;MTCRCGAHICWRCMGIFPAQTIYQHMHSAHGTIHDDEPVPQVVHVNDPILQAEQQRELLRQAELQRAAAIHNHNANIAAWQRQQQERERQHEEGRVRERERLQQLERQQEEERVRERERLQQLEQERVRLARARLLQEERARQQREELMRDREIHRQLEQAGWFGEQARQQREERRHQELQQPAIQPAEQETQRAQDEAWGCTIM
;
A
#
# COMPACT_ATOMS: atom_id res chain seq x y z
N MET A 1 -44.45 57.62 97.14
CA MET A 1 -45.92 57.67 97.06
C MET A 1 -46.47 57.44 98.47
N THR A 2 -47.28 58.36 98.99
CA THR A 2 -47.74 58.30 100.39
C THR A 2 -49.19 57.82 100.43
N CYS A 3 -49.46 56.73 101.16
CA CYS A 3 -50.82 56.26 101.37
C CYS A 3 -51.58 57.24 102.27
N ARG A 4 -52.92 57.33 102.14
CA ARG A 4 -53.77 58.18 103.00
C ARG A 4 -53.64 57.87 104.49
N CYS A 5 -53.15 56.69 104.86
CA CYS A 5 -52.85 56.31 106.25
C CYS A 5 -51.48 56.82 106.76
N GLY A 6 -50.73 57.59 105.96
CA GLY A 6 -49.41 58.11 106.32
C GLY A 6 -48.26 57.10 106.21
N ALA A 7 -48.53 55.88 105.75
CA ALA A 7 -47.52 54.86 105.52
C ALA A 7 -46.81 55.05 104.16
N HIS A 8 -45.50 54.81 104.16
CA HIS A 8 -44.64 54.83 102.97
C HIS A 8 -44.13 53.43 102.69
N ILE A 9 -44.11 53.01 101.42
CA ILE A 9 -43.67 51.68 101.01
C ILE A 9 -42.37 51.80 100.23
N CYS A 10 -41.38 50.96 100.56
CA CYS A 10 -40.19 50.79 99.73
C CYS A 10 -40.49 49.76 98.65
N TRP A 11 -40.46 50.13 97.37
CA TRP A 11 -40.84 49.23 96.28
C TRP A 11 -39.84 48.09 96.03
N ARG A 12 -38.57 48.28 96.41
CA ARG A 12 -37.51 47.27 96.26
C ARG A 12 -37.67 46.09 97.23
N CYS A 13 -38.02 46.36 98.48
CA CYS A 13 -38.19 45.32 99.51
C CYS A 13 -39.65 45.09 99.93
N MET A 14 -40.59 45.85 99.36
CA MET A 14 -42.03 45.86 99.69
C MET A 14 -42.35 46.12 101.18
N GLY A 15 -41.41 46.69 101.94
CA GLY A 15 -41.59 47.02 103.35
C GLY A 15 -42.40 48.30 103.56
N ILE A 16 -43.18 48.34 104.65
CA ILE A 16 -43.98 49.50 105.06
C ILE A 16 -43.26 50.23 106.20
N PHE A 17 -43.02 51.53 106.00
CA PHE A 17 -42.28 52.38 106.92
C PHE A 17 -43.05 53.68 107.19
N PRO A 18 -42.92 54.29 108.38
CA PRO A 18 -43.38 55.65 108.62
C PRO A 18 -42.57 56.66 107.79
N ALA A 19 -43.17 57.83 107.53
CA ALA A 19 -42.60 58.86 106.67
C ALA A 19 -41.19 59.32 107.10
N GLN A 20 -40.87 59.28 108.40
CA GLN A 20 -39.56 59.72 108.90
C GLN A 20 -38.45 58.70 108.64
N THR A 21 -38.77 57.41 108.50
CA THR A 21 -37.74 56.35 108.43
C THR A 21 -37.56 55.76 107.03
N ILE A 22 -38.52 55.96 106.12
CA ILE A 22 -38.42 55.44 104.74
C ILE A 22 -37.17 55.92 104.01
N TYR A 23 -36.81 57.19 104.14
CA TYR A 23 -35.63 57.75 103.46
C TYR A 23 -34.33 57.22 104.06
N GLN A 24 -34.26 57.06 105.38
CA GLN A 24 -33.12 56.42 106.04
C GLN A 24 -32.98 54.97 105.61
N HIS A 25 -34.09 54.22 105.53
CA HIS A 25 -34.10 52.85 105.03
C HIS A 25 -33.63 52.76 103.57
N MET A 26 -34.12 53.63 102.68
CA MET A 26 -33.67 53.65 101.29
C MET A 26 -32.16 53.93 101.19
N HIS A 27 -31.64 54.85 102.00
CA HIS A 27 -30.21 55.16 101.98
C HIS A 27 -29.35 54.03 102.57
N SER A 28 -29.76 53.43 103.71
CA SER A 28 -28.97 52.41 104.38
C SER A 28 -29.07 51.02 103.72
N ALA A 29 -30.24 50.65 103.21
CA ALA A 29 -30.49 49.31 102.68
C ALA A 29 -30.28 49.23 101.16
N HIS A 30 -30.41 50.35 100.46
CA HIS A 30 -30.34 50.40 98.99
C HIS A 30 -29.24 51.32 98.46
N GLY A 31 -28.47 51.96 99.34
CA GLY A 31 -27.30 52.79 99.02
C GLY A 31 -27.69 54.19 98.53
N THR A 32 -28.35 54.27 97.38
CA THR A 32 -28.72 55.53 96.72
C THR A 32 -30.21 55.53 96.35
N ILE A 33 -30.85 56.70 96.42
CA ILE A 33 -32.26 56.88 96.03
C ILE A 33 -32.42 56.82 94.51
N HIS A 34 -31.34 57.10 93.78
CA HIS A 34 -31.26 57.00 92.33
C HIS A 34 -30.45 55.75 91.98
N ASP A 35 -31.00 54.94 91.07
CA ASP A 35 -30.36 53.79 90.42
C ASP A 35 -29.13 54.24 89.57
N ASP A 36 -28.16 54.92 90.17
CA ASP A 36 -26.92 55.31 89.53
C ASP A 36 -25.86 54.23 89.75
N GLU A 37 -26.19 53.01 89.31
CA GLU A 37 -25.18 51.99 89.04
C GLU A 37 -24.65 52.27 87.63
N PRO A 38 -23.33 52.49 87.43
CA PRO A 38 -22.80 52.72 86.10
C PRO A 38 -22.99 51.44 85.29
N VAL A 39 -23.98 51.45 84.41
CA VAL A 39 -24.21 50.39 83.44
C VAL A 39 -22.87 50.18 82.70
N PRO A 40 -22.25 48.98 82.75
CA PRO A 40 -21.06 48.71 81.97
C PRO A 40 -21.45 48.98 80.53
N GLN A 41 -20.69 49.84 79.84
CA GLN A 41 -20.91 50.16 78.44
C GLN A 41 -20.86 48.87 77.65
N VAL A 42 -22.03 48.29 77.39
CA VAL A 42 -22.19 47.15 76.52
C VAL A 42 -21.77 47.67 75.15
N VAL A 43 -20.59 47.25 74.70
CA VAL A 43 -20.15 47.47 73.31
C VAL A 43 -21.31 46.99 72.46
N HIS A 44 -21.97 47.93 71.78
CA HIS A 44 -23.21 47.67 71.07
C HIS A 44 -22.88 46.63 69.98
N VAL A 45 -23.26 45.37 70.19
CA VAL A 45 -23.03 44.25 69.25
C VAL A 45 -23.80 44.43 67.92
N ASN A 46 -24.53 45.54 67.80
CA ASN A 46 -25.29 45.98 66.63
C ASN A 46 -24.77 47.34 66.16
N ASP A 47 -23.46 47.47 65.90
CA ASP A 47 -22.95 48.59 65.12
C ASP A 47 -23.24 48.31 63.63
N PRO A 48 -24.16 49.05 62.98
CA PRO A 48 -24.56 48.81 61.60
C PRO A 48 -23.40 48.95 60.60
N ILE A 49 -22.30 49.63 60.96
CA ILE A 49 -21.12 49.77 60.12
C ILE A 49 -20.33 48.46 60.08
N LEU A 50 -20.09 47.82 61.23
CA LEU A 50 -19.43 46.51 61.35
C LEU A 50 -20.22 45.40 60.64
N GLN A 51 -21.55 45.44 60.69
CA GLN A 51 -22.41 44.47 60.02
C GLN A 51 -22.36 44.62 58.48
N ALA A 52 -22.30 45.86 57.97
CA ALA A 52 -22.16 46.12 56.54
C ALA A 52 -20.80 45.68 55.98
N GLU A 53 -19.72 45.81 56.73
CA GLU A 53 -18.38 45.33 56.35
C GLU A 53 -18.32 43.80 56.28
N GLN A 54 -18.89 43.10 57.27
CA GLN A 54 -18.99 41.64 57.26
C GLN A 54 -19.79 41.12 56.06
N GLN A 55 -20.89 41.80 55.71
CA GLN A 55 -21.68 41.44 54.54
C GLN A 55 -20.91 41.66 53.22
N ARG A 56 -20.15 42.76 53.12
CA ARG A 56 -19.29 43.02 51.94
C ARG A 56 -18.19 41.98 51.80
N GLU A 57 -17.54 41.59 52.89
CA GLU A 57 -16.50 40.56 52.86
C GLU A 57 -17.05 39.19 52.45
N LEU A 58 -18.24 38.83 52.95
CA LEU A 58 -18.92 37.59 52.53
C LEU A 58 -19.24 37.57 51.02
N LEU A 59 -19.74 38.69 50.48
CA LEU A 59 -19.99 38.81 49.04
C LEU A 59 -18.70 38.71 48.22
N ARG A 60 -17.62 39.35 48.69
CA ARG A 60 -16.30 39.27 48.05
C ARG A 60 -15.78 37.84 48.01
N GLN A 61 -15.94 37.10 49.11
CA GLN A 61 -15.56 35.67 49.17
C GLN A 61 -16.41 34.82 48.23
N ALA A 62 -17.72 35.08 48.15
CA ALA A 62 -18.60 34.39 47.21
C ALA A 62 -18.23 34.67 45.74
N GLU A 63 -17.84 35.90 45.40
CA GLU A 63 -17.35 36.27 44.07
C GLU A 63 -16.05 35.55 43.71
N LEU A 64 -15.08 35.50 44.65
CA LEU A 64 -13.83 34.77 44.45
C LEU A 64 -14.06 33.27 44.25
N GLN A 65 -14.93 32.67 45.04
CA GLN A 65 -15.31 31.26 44.89
C GLN A 65 -15.97 31.00 43.54
N ARG A 66 -16.86 31.90 43.10
CA ARG A 66 -17.51 31.79 41.78
C ARG A 66 -16.50 31.91 40.64
N ALA A 67 -15.58 32.87 40.71
CA ALA A 67 -14.52 33.04 39.72
C ALA A 67 -13.60 31.81 39.64
N ALA A 68 -13.20 31.26 40.79
CA ALA A 68 -12.42 30.04 40.86
C ALA A 68 -13.16 28.83 40.28
N ALA A 69 -14.46 28.69 40.57
CA ALA A 69 -15.29 27.62 40.02
C ALA A 69 -15.40 27.71 38.49
N ILE A 70 -15.60 28.91 37.94
CA ILE A 70 -15.64 29.14 36.49
C ILE A 70 -14.27 28.79 35.87
N HIS A 71 -13.18 29.25 36.48
CA HIS A 71 -11.83 28.94 35.99
C HIS A 71 -11.58 27.43 35.97
N ASN A 72 -11.89 26.72 37.04
CA ASN A 72 -11.74 25.27 37.13
C ASN A 72 -12.62 24.54 36.11
N HIS A 73 -13.86 24.98 35.93
CA HIS A 73 -14.76 24.42 34.93
C HIS A 73 -14.20 24.58 33.51
N ASN A 74 -13.73 25.78 33.17
CA ASN A 74 -13.12 26.06 31.87
C ASN A 74 -11.84 25.26 31.65
N ALA A 75 -11.00 25.13 32.68
CA ALA A 75 -9.79 24.31 32.62
C ALA A 75 -10.11 22.83 32.35
N ASN A 76 -11.14 22.29 33.00
CA ASN A 76 -11.61 20.93 32.79
C ASN A 76 -12.15 20.71 31.38
N ILE A 77 -12.95 21.65 30.86
CA ILE A 77 -13.46 21.60 29.48
C ILE A 77 -12.29 21.60 28.49
N ALA A 78 -11.31 22.50 28.67
CA ALA A 78 -10.16 22.58 27.78
C ALA A 78 -9.30 21.31 27.83
N ALA A 79 -9.12 20.71 29.02
CA ALA A 79 -8.42 19.44 29.17
C ALA A 79 -9.16 18.30 28.45
N TRP A 80 -10.48 18.22 28.60
CA TRP A 80 -11.31 17.22 27.93
C TRP A 80 -11.25 17.39 26.39
N GLN A 81 -11.32 18.61 25.88
CA GLN A 81 -11.20 18.91 24.45
C GLN A 81 -9.84 18.47 23.89
N ARG A 82 -8.74 18.77 24.59
CA ARG A 82 -7.40 18.29 24.19
C ARG A 82 -7.34 16.78 24.13
N GLN A 83 -7.93 16.10 25.11
CA GLN A 83 -7.96 14.64 25.15
C GLN A 83 -8.78 14.06 24.00
N GLN A 84 -9.89 14.69 23.61
CA GLN A 84 -10.67 14.26 22.44
C GLN A 84 -9.89 14.44 21.14
N GLN A 85 -9.29 15.60 20.94
CA GLN A 85 -8.46 15.85 19.75
C GLN A 85 -7.30 14.87 19.65
N GLU A 86 -6.70 14.50 20.78
CA GLU A 86 -5.62 13.51 20.81
C GLU A 86 -6.12 12.12 20.42
N ARG A 87 -7.29 11.69 20.92
CA ARG A 87 -7.92 10.43 20.49
C ARG A 87 -8.23 10.41 19.00
N GLU A 88 -8.75 11.51 18.47
CA GLU A 88 -9.03 11.65 17.04
C GLU A 88 -7.76 11.58 16.20
N ARG A 89 -6.68 12.26 16.62
CA ARG A 89 -5.36 12.18 15.97
C ARG A 89 -4.83 10.75 15.96
N GLN A 90 -4.85 10.06 17.10
CA GLN A 90 -4.39 8.68 17.19
C GLN A 90 -5.19 7.73 16.30
N HIS A 91 -6.51 7.93 16.23
CA HIS A 91 -7.37 7.14 15.36
C HIS A 91 -7.06 7.40 13.88
N GLU A 92 -6.90 8.67 13.48
CA GLU A 92 -6.58 9.02 12.11
C GLU A 92 -5.18 8.54 11.71
N GLU A 93 -4.17 8.67 12.58
CA GLU A 93 -2.86 8.07 12.38
C GLU A 93 -2.94 6.54 12.20
N GLY A 94 -3.78 5.87 13.00
CA GLY A 94 -4.05 4.45 12.85
C GLY A 94 -4.62 4.11 11.46
N ARG A 95 -5.58 4.89 10.97
CA ARG A 95 -6.17 4.72 9.63
C ARG A 95 -5.15 4.96 8.52
N VAL A 96 -4.29 5.97 8.67
CA VAL A 96 -3.22 6.24 7.70
C VAL A 96 -2.24 5.07 7.65
N ARG A 97 -1.77 4.58 8.80
CA ARG A 97 -0.87 3.42 8.88
C ARG A 97 -1.49 2.16 8.28
N GLU A 98 -2.78 1.91 8.55
CA GLU A 98 -3.49 0.78 7.98
C GLU A 98 -3.60 0.89 6.46
N ARG A 99 -3.93 2.08 5.95
CA ARG A 99 -3.98 2.35 4.51
C ARG A 99 -2.61 2.15 3.84
N GLU A 100 -1.54 2.61 4.47
CA GLU A 100 -0.17 2.41 3.98
C GLU A 100 0.20 0.92 3.93
N ARG A 101 -0.15 0.15 4.96
CA ARG A 101 0.05 -1.31 4.99
C ARG A 101 -0.70 -2.01 3.85
N LEU A 102 -1.96 -1.67 3.64
CA LEU A 102 -2.76 -2.23 2.55
C LEU A 102 -2.17 -1.87 1.19
N GLN A 103 -1.77 -0.62 1.00
CA GLN A 103 -1.14 -0.18 -0.26
C GLN A 103 0.21 -0.88 -0.49
N GLN A 104 0.98 -1.12 0.58
CA GLN A 104 2.23 -1.88 0.48
C GLN A 104 2.00 -3.34 0.09
N LEU A 105 0.97 -3.98 0.66
CA LEU A 105 0.59 -5.35 0.31
C LEU A 105 0.13 -5.43 -1.14
N GLU A 106 -0.68 -4.48 -1.61
CA GLU A 106 -1.12 -4.40 -3.00
C GLU A 106 0.06 -4.28 -3.97
N ARG A 107 1.03 -3.40 -3.66
CA ARG A 107 2.28 -3.28 -4.44
C ARG A 107 3.07 -4.58 -4.49
N GLN A 108 3.18 -5.29 -3.36
CA GLN A 108 3.88 -6.58 -3.31
C GLN A 108 3.18 -7.64 -4.18
N GLN A 109 1.84 -7.70 -4.14
CA GLN A 109 1.08 -8.61 -4.98
C GLN A 109 1.21 -8.25 -6.46
N GLU A 110 1.19 -6.96 -6.81
CA GLU A 110 1.39 -6.52 -8.19
C GLU A 110 2.79 -6.87 -8.70
N GLU A 111 3.84 -6.62 -7.90
CA GLU A 111 5.21 -7.02 -8.23
C GLU A 111 5.32 -8.54 -8.42
N GLU A 112 4.67 -9.35 -7.58
CA GLU A 112 4.67 -10.80 -7.74
C GLU A 112 3.99 -11.23 -9.04
N ARG A 113 2.84 -10.62 -9.38
CA ARG A 113 2.14 -10.88 -10.64
C ARG A 113 2.97 -10.48 -11.86
N VAL A 114 3.69 -9.37 -11.79
CA VAL A 114 4.62 -8.95 -12.85
C VAL A 114 5.75 -9.96 -12.99
N ARG A 115 6.39 -10.36 -11.89
CA ARG A 115 7.45 -11.38 -11.91
C ARG A 115 6.97 -12.72 -12.47
N GLU A 116 5.76 -13.14 -12.11
CA GLU A 116 5.16 -14.36 -12.65
C GLU A 116 4.93 -14.26 -14.17
N ARG A 117 4.38 -13.14 -14.64
CA ARG A 117 4.20 -12.88 -16.07
C ARG A 117 5.53 -12.89 -16.83
N GLU A 118 6.55 -12.26 -16.29
CA GLU A 118 7.89 -12.26 -16.88
C GLU A 118 8.47 -13.68 -16.97
N ARG A 119 8.32 -14.49 -15.92
CA ARG A 119 8.74 -15.90 -15.94
C ARG A 119 8.03 -16.70 -17.02
N LEU A 120 6.71 -16.54 -17.15
CA LEU A 120 5.93 -17.20 -18.20
C LEU A 120 6.36 -16.75 -19.60
N GLN A 121 6.61 -15.46 -19.78
CA GLN A 121 7.10 -14.92 -21.05
C GLN A 121 8.50 -15.45 -21.40
N GLN A 122 9.40 -15.57 -20.42
CA GLN A 122 10.72 -16.18 -20.63
C GLN A 122 10.61 -17.64 -21.05
N LEU A 123 9.77 -18.43 -20.38
CA LEU A 123 9.52 -19.82 -20.74
C LEU A 123 8.92 -19.94 -22.14
N GLU A 124 8.00 -19.07 -22.52
CA GLU A 124 7.43 -19.02 -23.86
C GLU A 124 8.49 -18.68 -24.91
N GLN A 125 9.32 -17.66 -24.67
CA GLN A 125 10.42 -17.30 -25.56
C GLN A 125 11.42 -18.46 -25.73
N GLU A 126 11.74 -19.17 -24.65
CA GLU A 126 12.61 -20.34 -24.70
C GLU A 126 11.96 -21.47 -25.52
N ARG A 127 10.67 -21.74 -25.32
CA ARG A 127 9.93 -22.73 -26.13
C ARG A 127 9.95 -22.37 -27.61
N VAL A 128 9.70 -21.10 -27.96
CA VAL A 128 9.75 -20.62 -29.35
C VAL A 128 11.17 -20.76 -29.91
N ARG A 129 12.20 -20.40 -29.14
CA ARG A 129 13.61 -20.54 -29.53
C ARG A 129 13.97 -22.00 -29.83
N LEU A 130 13.59 -22.92 -28.95
CA LEU A 130 13.83 -24.35 -29.11
C LEU A 130 13.05 -24.93 -30.30
N ALA A 131 11.80 -24.54 -30.49
CA ALA A 131 11.00 -24.95 -31.64
C ALA A 131 11.64 -24.49 -32.96
N ARG A 132 12.08 -23.23 -33.03
CA ARG A 132 12.80 -22.70 -34.20
C ARG A 132 14.10 -23.45 -34.47
N ALA A 133 14.86 -23.77 -33.43
CA ALA A 133 16.10 -24.54 -33.56
C ALA A 133 15.84 -25.95 -34.12
N ARG A 134 14.78 -26.63 -33.66
CA ARG A 134 14.37 -27.95 -34.18
C ARG A 134 13.99 -27.88 -35.66
N LEU A 135 13.19 -26.89 -36.07
CA LEU A 135 12.82 -26.71 -37.47
C LEU A 135 14.05 -26.52 -38.36
N LEU A 136 15.00 -25.67 -37.95
CA LEU A 136 16.25 -25.48 -38.70
C LEU A 136 17.09 -26.76 -38.77
N GLN A 137 17.10 -27.57 -37.72
CA GLN A 137 17.80 -28.86 -37.71
C GLN A 137 17.13 -29.86 -38.67
N GLU A 138 15.80 -29.92 -38.68
CA GLU A 138 15.03 -30.76 -39.60
C GLU A 138 15.24 -30.35 -41.06
N GLU A 139 15.23 -29.06 -41.36
CA GLU A 139 15.52 -28.54 -42.71
C GLU A 139 16.93 -28.92 -43.16
N ARG A 140 17.95 -28.73 -42.31
CA ARG A 140 19.31 -29.17 -42.60
C ARG A 140 19.38 -30.68 -42.84
N ALA A 141 18.70 -31.48 -42.02
CA ALA A 141 18.66 -32.93 -42.19
C ALA A 141 17.97 -33.33 -43.51
N ARG A 142 16.91 -32.62 -43.92
CA ARG A 142 16.26 -32.82 -45.23
C ARG A 142 17.19 -32.47 -46.37
N GLN A 143 17.85 -31.31 -46.32
CA GLN A 143 18.83 -30.87 -47.34
C GLN A 143 19.96 -31.88 -47.47
N GLN A 144 20.54 -32.34 -46.35
CA GLN A 144 21.57 -33.39 -46.37
C GLN A 144 21.09 -34.70 -46.99
N ARG A 145 19.84 -35.11 -46.72
CA ARG A 145 19.27 -36.31 -47.34
C ARG A 145 19.07 -36.12 -48.84
N GLU A 146 18.60 -34.96 -49.28
CA GLU A 146 18.45 -34.65 -50.70
C GLU A 146 19.79 -34.62 -51.42
N GLU A 147 20.81 -34.01 -50.81
CA GLU A 147 22.18 -33.99 -51.31
C GLU A 147 22.75 -35.40 -51.44
N LEU A 148 22.64 -36.23 -50.38
CA LEU A 148 23.04 -37.64 -50.44
C LEU A 148 22.30 -38.43 -51.53
N MET A 149 21.02 -38.14 -51.76
CA MET A 149 20.25 -38.79 -52.83
C MET A 149 20.70 -38.31 -54.21
N ARG A 150 21.03 -37.02 -54.38
CA ARG A 150 21.61 -36.48 -55.62
C ARG A 150 22.97 -37.09 -55.90
N ASP A 151 23.83 -37.20 -54.90
CA ASP A 151 25.16 -37.82 -55.03
C ASP A 151 25.05 -39.29 -55.44
N ARG A 152 24.13 -40.04 -54.82
CA ARG A 152 23.84 -41.43 -55.22
C ARG A 152 23.34 -41.53 -56.65
N GLU A 153 22.50 -40.59 -57.09
CA GLU A 153 21.98 -40.56 -58.45
C GLU A 153 23.10 -40.28 -59.46
N ILE A 154 23.96 -39.29 -59.18
CA ILE A 154 25.13 -38.98 -59.99
C ILE A 154 26.05 -40.20 -60.08
N HIS A 155 26.29 -40.89 -58.97
CA HIS A 155 27.11 -42.10 -58.97
C HIS A 155 26.51 -43.19 -59.87
N ARG A 156 25.21 -43.45 -59.77
CA ARG A 156 24.51 -44.40 -60.65
C ARG A 156 24.62 -44.03 -62.13
N GLN A 157 24.51 -42.74 -62.46
CA GLN A 157 24.65 -42.28 -63.84
C GLN A 157 26.08 -42.46 -64.37
N LEU A 158 27.09 -42.18 -63.54
CA LEU A 158 28.49 -42.42 -63.89
C LEU A 158 28.81 -43.91 -64.07
N GLU A 159 28.26 -44.78 -63.23
CA GLU A 159 28.37 -46.24 -63.39
C GLU A 159 27.72 -46.71 -64.69
N GLN A 160 26.51 -46.24 -65.01
CA GLN A 160 25.83 -46.56 -66.28
C GLN A 160 26.64 -46.07 -67.48
N ALA A 161 27.12 -44.82 -67.45
CA ALA A 161 27.97 -44.27 -68.51
C ALA A 161 29.28 -45.04 -68.66
N GLY A 162 29.88 -45.47 -67.55
CA GLY A 162 31.05 -46.35 -67.51
C GLY A 162 30.77 -47.69 -68.21
N TRP A 163 29.66 -48.34 -67.85
CA TRP A 163 29.21 -49.60 -68.45
C TRP A 163 28.99 -49.47 -69.97
N PHE A 164 28.27 -48.44 -70.42
CA PHE A 164 28.10 -48.17 -71.87
C PHE A 164 29.45 -47.91 -72.57
N GLY A 165 30.37 -47.20 -71.91
CA GLY A 165 31.70 -46.93 -72.43
C GLY A 165 32.57 -48.19 -72.58
N GLU A 166 32.46 -49.14 -71.65
CA GLU A 166 33.11 -50.45 -71.72
C GLU A 166 32.50 -51.34 -72.80
N GLN A 167 31.16 -51.40 -72.90
CA GLN A 167 30.47 -52.15 -73.94
C GLN A 167 30.85 -51.65 -75.35
N ALA A 168 30.94 -50.33 -75.53
CA ALA A 168 31.41 -49.72 -76.77
C ALA A 168 32.90 -50.03 -77.07
N ARG A 169 33.74 -50.17 -76.04
CA ARG A 169 35.14 -50.62 -76.20
C ARG A 169 35.22 -52.07 -76.64
N GLN A 170 34.48 -52.96 -75.98
CA GLN A 170 34.39 -54.37 -76.36
C GLN A 170 33.89 -54.54 -77.80
N GLN A 171 32.80 -53.86 -78.20
CA GLN A 171 32.33 -53.92 -79.59
C GLN A 171 33.38 -53.43 -80.60
N ARG A 172 34.17 -52.40 -80.26
CA ARG A 172 35.26 -51.94 -81.13
C ARG A 172 36.40 -52.95 -81.21
N GLU A 173 36.72 -53.64 -80.12
CA GLU A 173 37.71 -54.72 -80.09
C GLU A 173 37.23 -55.95 -80.86
N GLU A 174 35.97 -56.35 -80.69
CA GLU A 174 35.34 -57.41 -81.48
C GLU A 174 35.30 -57.09 -82.97
N ARG A 175 34.95 -55.85 -83.36
CA ARG A 175 35.03 -55.41 -84.76
C ARG A 175 36.46 -55.50 -85.28
N ARG A 176 37.45 -55.03 -84.51
CA ARG A 176 38.87 -55.17 -84.87
C ARG A 176 39.28 -56.63 -85.03
N HIS A 177 38.81 -57.52 -84.15
CA HIS A 177 39.06 -58.95 -84.27
C HIS A 177 38.37 -59.57 -85.50
N GLN A 178 37.14 -59.17 -85.83
CA GLN A 178 36.45 -59.60 -87.05
C GLN A 178 37.17 -59.10 -88.31
N GLU A 179 37.61 -57.84 -88.34
CA GLU A 179 38.39 -57.28 -89.46
C GLU A 179 39.71 -58.03 -89.66
N LEU A 180 40.40 -58.43 -88.58
CA LEU A 180 41.61 -59.24 -88.66
C LEU A 180 41.36 -60.69 -89.10
N GLN A 181 40.16 -61.24 -88.87
CA GLN A 181 39.77 -62.60 -89.27
C GLN A 181 39.13 -62.67 -90.66
N GLN A 182 38.71 -61.54 -91.25
CA GLN A 182 38.29 -61.54 -92.65
C GLN A 182 39.51 -61.92 -93.50
N PRO A 183 39.46 -63.04 -94.23
CA PRO A 183 40.52 -63.38 -95.15
C PRO A 183 40.64 -62.22 -96.14
N ALA A 184 41.85 -61.72 -96.35
CA ALA A 184 42.11 -60.69 -97.35
C ALA A 184 41.55 -61.18 -98.69
N ILE A 185 40.35 -60.71 -99.04
CA ILE A 185 39.76 -60.94 -100.35
C ILE A 185 40.71 -60.24 -101.30
N GLN A 186 41.50 -61.06 -102.00
CA GLN A 186 42.47 -60.61 -102.98
C GLN A 186 41.71 -59.76 -104.02
N PRO A 187 42.16 -58.54 -104.32
CA PRO A 187 41.56 -57.72 -105.36
C PRO A 187 42.00 -58.29 -106.72
N ALA A 188 41.38 -59.39 -107.15
CA ALA A 188 41.72 -60.06 -108.40
C ALA A 188 40.60 -59.97 -109.48
N GLU A 189 39.42 -59.43 -109.16
CA GLU A 189 38.26 -59.53 -110.07
C GLU A 189 37.47 -58.23 -110.32
N GLN A 190 37.97 -57.04 -109.92
CA GLN A 190 37.29 -55.77 -110.26
C GLN A 190 37.80 -55.06 -111.53
N GLU A 191 38.81 -55.58 -112.21
CA GLU A 191 39.30 -55.01 -113.48
C GLU A 191 38.48 -55.42 -114.72
N THR A 192 37.55 -56.38 -114.63
CA THR A 192 36.77 -56.85 -115.81
C THR A 192 35.39 -56.21 -115.99
N GLN A 193 34.86 -55.46 -115.01
CA GLN A 193 33.53 -54.82 -115.14
C GLN A 193 33.59 -53.34 -115.56
N ARG A 194 34.68 -52.60 -115.32
CA ARG A 194 34.83 -51.23 -115.84
C ARG A 194 35.07 -51.15 -117.35
N ALA A 195 35.39 -52.27 -118.02
CA ALA A 195 35.53 -52.31 -119.47
C ALA A 195 34.20 -52.57 -120.23
N GLN A 196 33.08 -52.82 -119.53
CA GLN A 196 31.79 -53.09 -120.19
C GLN A 196 30.81 -51.91 -120.15
N ASP A 197 31.02 -50.91 -119.27
CA ASP A 197 30.11 -49.77 -119.13
C ASP A 197 30.46 -48.54 -120.01
N GLU A 198 31.55 -48.57 -120.79
CA GLU A 198 31.86 -47.51 -121.78
C GLU A 198 31.30 -47.80 -123.20
N ALA A 199 30.58 -48.91 -123.40
CA ALA A 199 30.12 -49.35 -124.73
C ALA A 199 28.63 -49.07 -125.06
N TRP A 200 27.81 -48.58 -124.12
CA TRP A 200 26.38 -48.34 -124.36
C TRP A 200 25.91 -47.01 -123.79
N GLY A 201 25.83 -45.99 -124.64
CA GLY A 201 25.20 -44.72 -124.24
C GLY A 201 25.28 -43.60 -125.27
N CYS A 202 25.26 -43.93 -126.56
CA CYS A 202 25.08 -42.96 -127.63
C CYS A 202 23.57 -42.73 -127.87
N THR A 203 23.21 -41.48 -128.11
CA THR A 203 22.02 -41.02 -128.86
C THR A 203 20.67 -41.01 -128.14
N ILE A 204 20.18 -39.81 -127.79
CA ILE A 204 18.89 -39.25 -128.23
C ILE A 204 18.90 -37.73 -127.95
N MET A 205 18.75 -36.98 -129.05
CA MET A 205 18.33 -35.58 -129.29
C MET A 205 18.97 -34.43 -128.51
#